data_AF-S0F2M1-F1
#
_entry.id   AF-S0F2M1-F1
#
_cell.length_a   1.000
_cell.length_b   1.000
_cell.length_c   1.000
_cell.angle_alpha   90.00
_cell.angle_beta   90.00
_cell.angle_gamma   90.00
#
_symmetry.space_group_name_H-M   'P 1'
#
loop_
_entity.id
_entity.type
_entity.pdbx_description
1 polymer ?
#
loop_
_entity_poly.entity_id
_entity_poly.type
_entity_poly.pdbx_seq_one_letter_code
_entity_poly.pdbx_strand_id
1 'polypeptide(L)'
;MQRMLGGSVLNCGISGTTISQNSGEFDYLSLHCLSKSINNGNWDEVKSACERLAAGELRQDYRSTADKLSLIDWNSVNYLILFYGTNDFSNNLPIGNENDFQIDTLVGAINYSIKKIHSKYPKIKIIFVSPIWRARFLDGDDKESDTNPNKKGIFLINYVDSIIKTSLSNKIPCIDMYRTSGINKYNYTSFLSDGIHPTEGGEERIADKIFTGIICSY
;
A
#
# COMPACT_ATOMS: atom_id res chain seq x y z
N MET A 1 -3.72 5.60 -16.26
CA MET A 1 -2.31 5.16 -16.09
C MET A 1 -1.72 4.45 -17.31
N GLN A 2 -2.20 3.28 -17.75
CA GLN A 2 -1.60 2.54 -18.90
C GLN A 2 -1.49 3.38 -20.17
N ARG A 3 -2.58 4.06 -20.54
CA ARG A 3 -2.63 4.99 -21.69
C ARG A 3 -1.64 6.15 -21.59
N MET A 4 -1.25 6.54 -20.37
CA MET A 4 -0.42 7.72 -20.12
C MET A 4 1.07 7.36 -20.10
N LEU A 5 1.44 6.20 -19.55
CA LEU A 5 2.83 5.74 -19.44
C LEU A 5 3.38 5.15 -20.74
N GLY A 6 2.53 4.80 -21.70
CA GLY A 6 2.97 4.18 -22.96
C GLY A 6 3.55 2.75 -22.79
N GLY A 7 3.33 2.12 -21.64
CA GLY A 7 3.82 0.78 -21.31
C GLY A 7 2.76 -0.09 -20.63
N SER A 8 3.10 -1.35 -20.38
CA SER A 8 2.21 -2.30 -19.71
C SER A 8 2.06 -1.96 -18.23
N VAL A 9 0.83 -1.79 -17.76
CA VAL A 9 0.51 -1.59 -16.34
C VAL A 9 -0.26 -2.79 -15.85
N LEU A 10 0.22 -3.38 -14.74
CA LEU A 10 -0.41 -4.52 -14.12
C LEU A 10 -1.00 -4.10 -12.78
N ASN A 11 -2.32 -4.14 -12.65
CA ASN A 11 -2.98 -3.94 -11.36
C ASN A 11 -2.95 -5.25 -10.57
N CYS A 12 -2.28 -5.21 -9.42
CA CYS A 12 -2.16 -6.29 -8.44
C CYS A 12 -2.61 -5.82 -7.04
N GLY A 13 -3.53 -4.87 -6.96
CA GLY A 13 -4.07 -4.39 -5.69
C GLY A 13 -4.79 -5.49 -4.90
N ILE A 14 -4.57 -5.51 -3.59
CA ILE A 14 -5.18 -6.45 -2.64
C ILE A 14 -5.71 -5.63 -1.47
N SER A 15 -7.03 -5.55 -1.33
CA SER A 15 -7.65 -4.78 -0.23
C SER A 15 -7.38 -5.44 1.13
N GLY A 16 -7.50 -4.68 2.21
CA GLY A 16 -7.31 -5.18 3.59
C GLY A 16 -5.88 -5.47 4.02
N THR A 17 -4.89 -5.34 3.12
CA THR A 17 -3.47 -5.62 3.40
C THR A 17 -2.72 -4.44 4.00
N THR A 18 -1.63 -4.73 4.70
CA THR A 18 -0.80 -3.77 5.45
C THR A 18 0.64 -3.73 4.91
N ILE A 19 1.43 -2.75 5.34
CA ILE A 19 2.88 -2.80 5.16
C ILE A 19 3.48 -3.77 6.18
N SER A 20 3.13 -3.53 7.44
CA SER A 20 3.66 -4.25 8.61
C SER A 20 2.95 -5.57 8.82
N GLN A 21 3.59 -6.47 9.56
CA GLN A 21 3.00 -7.72 10.00
C GLN A 21 1.73 -7.44 10.80
N ASN A 22 0.67 -8.16 10.45
CA ASN A 22 -0.62 -8.13 11.09
C ASN A 22 -1.06 -9.55 11.46
N SER A 23 -2.24 -9.69 12.07
CA SER A 23 -2.85 -10.99 12.32
C SER A 23 -3.78 -11.43 11.19
N GLY A 24 -3.90 -12.75 10.99
CA GLY A 24 -4.90 -13.35 10.11
C GLY A 24 -4.45 -13.48 8.66
N GLU A 25 -5.37 -13.94 7.81
CA GLU A 25 -5.04 -14.39 6.45
C GLU A 25 -4.55 -13.28 5.52
N PHE A 26 -5.01 -12.04 5.73
CA PHE A 26 -4.55 -10.89 4.96
C PHE A 26 -3.05 -10.59 5.17
N ASP A 27 -2.45 -11.01 6.28
CA ASP A 27 -1.02 -10.78 6.53
C ASP A 27 -0.10 -11.49 5.52
N TYR A 28 -0.52 -12.65 5.02
CA TYR A 28 0.22 -13.37 3.97
C TYR A 28 0.21 -12.61 2.64
N LEU A 29 -0.69 -11.64 2.48
CA LEU A 29 -0.81 -10.80 1.29
C LEU A 29 -0.27 -9.37 1.56
N SER A 30 0.22 -9.08 2.77
CA SER A 30 0.84 -7.81 3.15
C SER A 30 2.21 -7.63 2.52
N LEU A 31 2.68 -6.38 2.41
CA LEU A 31 3.88 -6.01 1.67
C LEU A 31 5.13 -6.80 2.12
N HIS A 32 5.29 -7.02 3.43
CA HIS A 32 6.43 -7.79 3.94
C HIS A 32 6.44 -9.24 3.40
N CYS A 33 5.30 -9.92 3.38
CA CYS A 33 5.15 -11.26 2.79
C CYS A 33 5.32 -11.24 1.27
N LEU A 34 4.71 -10.30 0.56
CA LEU A 34 4.86 -10.18 -0.89
C LEU A 34 6.32 -9.92 -1.28
N SER A 35 7.04 -9.06 -0.55
CA SER A 35 8.45 -8.77 -0.80
C SER A 35 9.34 -10.01 -0.59
N LYS A 36 9.01 -10.87 0.38
CA LYS A 36 9.66 -12.17 0.60
C LYS A 36 9.42 -13.10 -0.60
N SER A 37 8.17 -13.21 -1.07
CA SER A 37 7.81 -14.04 -2.24
C SER A 37 8.43 -13.55 -3.54
N ILE A 38 8.50 -12.23 -3.75
CA ILE A 38 9.22 -11.62 -4.87
C ILE A 38 10.70 -12.03 -4.85
N ASN A 39 11.33 -11.92 -3.68
CA ASN A 39 12.76 -12.20 -3.51
C ASN A 39 13.12 -13.67 -3.75
N ASN A 40 12.35 -14.61 -3.20
CA ASN A 40 12.68 -16.04 -3.22
C ASN A 40 11.94 -16.84 -4.32
N GLY A 41 10.95 -16.25 -4.98
CA GLY A 41 10.13 -16.91 -6.00
C GLY A 41 9.10 -17.92 -5.46
N ASN A 42 8.95 -18.05 -4.14
CA ASN A 42 7.99 -18.94 -3.51
C ASN A 42 6.71 -18.18 -3.16
N TRP A 43 5.61 -18.59 -3.76
CA TRP A 43 4.27 -17.99 -3.61
C TRP A 43 3.28 -18.92 -2.89
N ASP A 44 3.72 -20.06 -2.35
CA ASP A 44 2.84 -21.09 -1.80
C ASP A 44 2.04 -20.58 -0.59
N GLU A 45 2.68 -19.83 0.32
CA GLU A 45 2.02 -19.22 1.48
C GLU A 45 0.96 -18.20 1.04
N VAL A 46 1.27 -17.37 0.05
CA VAL A 46 0.36 -16.36 -0.51
C VAL A 46 -0.85 -17.03 -1.18
N LYS A 47 -0.61 -18.04 -2.03
CA LYS A 47 -1.68 -18.78 -2.72
C LYS A 47 -2.57 -19.54 -1.75
N SER A 48 -1.97 -20.20 -0.75
CA SER A 48 -2.71 -20.91 0.29
C SER A 48 -3.59 -19.96 1.11
N ALA A 49 -3.10 -18.75 1.43
CA ALA A 49 -3.90 -17.73 2.09
C ALA A 49 -5.04 -17.24 1.19
N CYS A 50 -4.82 -17.10 -0.11
CA CYS A 50 -5.90 -16.75 -1.06
C CYS A 50 -7.01 -17.81 -1.10
N GLU A 51 -6.68 -19.11 -1.04
CA GLU A 51 -7.70 -20.16 -0.93
C GLU A 51 -8.49 -20.06 0.37
N ARG A 52 -7.81 -19.80 1.50
CA ARG A 52 -8.48 -19.63 2.81
C ARG A 52 -9.37 -18.39 2.84
N LEU A 53 -8.95 -17.27 2.23
CA LEU A 53 -9.76 -16.05 2.10
C LEU A 53 -10.99 -16.27 1.22
N ALA A 54 -10.86 -17.00 0.11
CA ALA A 54 -11.97 -17.32 -0.78
C ALA A 54 -13.00 -18.25 -0.12
N ALA A 55 -12.55 -19.18 0.72
CA ALA A 55 -13.40 -20.08 1.50
C ALA A 55 -13.96 -19.45 2.79
N GLY A 56 -13.38 -18.33 3.24
CA GLY A 56 -13.76 -17.65 4.48
C GLY A 56 -15.08 -16.88 4.39
N GLU A 57 -15.52 -16.33 5.52
CA GLU A 57 -16.81 -15.61 5.64
C GLU A 57 -16.92 -14.40 4.71
N LEU A 58 -15.83 -13.65 4.54
CA LEU A 58 -15.77 -12.48 3.66
C LEU A 58 -15.72 -12.83 2.17
N ARG A 59 -15.45 -14.10 1.82
CA ARG A 59 -15.35 -14.64 0.44
C ARG A 59 -14.52 -13.75 -0.49
N GLN A 60 -13.41 -13.20 0.02
CA GLN A 60 -12.54 -12.34 -0.77
C GLN A 60 -11.62 -13.19 -1.65
N ASP A 61 -11.71 -13.04 -2.97
CA ASP A 61 -10.96 -13.86 -3.92
C ASP A 61 -9.80 -13.10 -4.56
N TYR A 62 -8.59 -13.43 -4.10
CA TYR A 62 -7.33 -12.88 -4.63
C TYR A 62 -6.48 -13.91 -5.37
N ARG A 63 -7.03 -15.09 -5.69
CA ARG A 63 -6.28 -16.19 -6.32
C ARG A 63 -5.71 -15.79 -7.67
N SER A 64 -6.52 -15.13 -8.49
CA SER A 64 -6.08 -14.60 -9.79
C SER A 64 -4.98 -13.53 -9.65
N THR A 65 -5.02 -12.72 -8.59
CA THR A 65 -3.96 -11.73 -8.30
C THR A 65 -2.67 -12.42 -7.85
N ALA A 66 -2.75 -13.43 -6.98
CA ALA A 66 -1.59 -14.20 -6.55
C ALA A 66 -0.95 -14.99 -7.70
N ASP A 67 -1.75 -15.61 -8.56
CA ASP A 67 -1.26 -16.30 -9.77
C ASP A 67 -0.55 -15.33 -10.71
N LYS A 68 -1.19 -14.19 -11.00
CA LYS A 68 -0.61 -13.12 -11.80
C LYS A 68 0.74 -12.67 -11.23
N LEU A 69 0.82 -12.37 -9.93
CA LEU A 69 2.08 -11.98 -9.26
C LEU A 69 3.16 -13.07 -9.37
N SER A 70 2.77 -14.34 -9.24
CA SER A 70 3.70 -15.47 -9.34
C SER A 70 4.28 -15.70 -10.74
N LEU A 71 3.61 -15.18 -11.77
CA LEU A 71 4.00 -15.34 -13.18
C LEU A 71 4.76 -14.13 -13.74
N ILE A 72 4.91 -13.04 -12.98
CA ILE A 72 5.68 -11.87 -13.41
C ILE A 72 7.15 -12.25 -13.58
N ASP A 73 7.73 -11.94 -14.74
CA ASP A 73 9.19 -11.84 -14.85
C ASP A 73 9.66 -10.55 -14.18
N TRP A 74 10.06 -10.67 -12.91
CA TRP A 74 10.49 -9.55 -12.09
C TRP A 74 11.77 -8.87 -12.60
N ASN A 75 12.55 -9.50 -13.50
CA ASN A 75 13.68 -8.83 -14.15
C ASN A 75 13.24 -7.80 -15.20
N SER A 76 12.03 -7.97 -15.75
CA SER A 76 11.45 -7.06 -16.75
C SER A 76 10.75 -5.85 -16.14
N VAL A 77 10.49 -5.86 -14.82
CA VAL A 77 9.76 -4.80 -14.12
C VAL A 77 10.61 -3.53 -14.05
N ASN A 78 10.10 -2.42 -14.60
CA ASN A 78 10.77 -1.12 -14.50
C ASN A 78 10.38 -0.36 -13.23
N TYR A 79 9.08 -0.32 -12.92
CA TYR A 79 8.53 0.41 -11.78
C TYR A 79 7.69 -0.52 -10.90
N LEU A 80 7.85 -0.38 -9.59
CA LEU A 80 6.99 -1.01 -8.58
C LEU A 80 6.37 0.07 -7.70
N ILE A 81 5.05 0.23 -7.82
CA ILE A 81 4.29 1.25 -7.11
C ILE A 81 3.68 0.61 -5.86
N LEU A 82 4.03 1.11 -4.68
CA LEU A 82 3.61 0.59 -3.39
C LEU A 82 2.66 1.58 -2.71
N PHE A 83 1.36 1.35 -2.85
CA PHE A 83 0.32 2.21 -2.26
C PHE A 83 -0.31 1.51 -1.04
N TYR A 84 0.18 1.86 0.15
CA TYR A 84 -0.15 1.17 1.40
C TYR A 84 -0.26 2.15 2.59
N GLY A 85 -0.54 1.63 3.79
CA GLY A 85 -0.50 2.36 5.07
C GLY A 85 -1.87 2.64 5.69
N THR A 86 -2.94 2.64 4.88
CA THR A 86 -4.30 2.90 5.37
C THR A 86 -4.76 1.84 6.38
N ASN A 87 -4.40 0.57 6.15
CA ASN A 87 -4.77 -0.52 7.04
C ASN A 87 -3.83 -0.65 8.23
N ASP A 88 -2.56 -0.24 8.11
CA ASP A 88 -1.65 -0.14 9.26
C ASP A 88 -2.23 0.81 10.31
N PHE A 89 -2.81 1.94 9.86
CA PHE A 89 -3.56 2.87 10.69
C PHE A 89 -4.83 2.24 11.28
N SER A 90 -5.70 1.65 10.44
CA SER A 90 -6.96 1.01 10.88
C SER A 90 -6.73 -0.11 11.91
N ASN A 91 -5.65 -0.89 11.73
CA ASN A 91 -5.32 -2.04 12.57
C ASN A 91 -4.48 -1.65 13.79
N ASN A 92 -4.15 -0.36 13.94
CA ASN A 92 -3.39 0.17 15.07
C ASN A 92 -1.98 -0.44 15.17
N LEU A 93 -1.36 -0.71 14.02
CA LEU A 93 -0.02 -1.31 13.97
C LEU A 93 1.02 -0.29 14.42
N PRO A 94 2.08 -0.70 15.14
CA PRO A 94 3.07 0.23 15.65
C PRO A 94 3.87 0.84 14.50
N ILE A 95 4.17 2.13 14.60
CA ILE A 95 4.99 2.82 13.60
C ILE A 95 6.45 2.34 13.67
N GLY A 96 6.99 2.15 14.87
CA GLY A 96 8.40 1.82 15.08
C GLY A 96 9.31 3.06 15.07
N ASN A 97 10.62 2.81 15.05
CA ASN A 97 11.66 3.82 14.99
C ASN A 97 12.47 3.73 13.69
N GLU A 98 13.23 4.78 13.38
CA GLU A 98 13.93 4.97 12.10
C GLU A 98 14.99 3.92 11.75
N ASN A 99 15.43 3.10 12.73
CA ASN A 99 16.43 2.04 12.54
C ASN A 99 15.82 0.64 12.60
N ASP A 100 14.49 0.51 12.69
CA ASP A 100 13.85 -0.80 12.74
C ASP A 100 14.00 -1.55 11.41
N PHE A 101 14.16 -2.87 11.53
CA PHE A 101 14.11 -3.82 10.41
C PHE A 101 13.14 -4.98 10.71
N GLN A 102 12.45 -4.93 11.85
CA GLN A 102 11.46 -5.92 12.24
C GLN A 102 10.16 -5.67 11.50
N ILE A 103 9.57 -6.74 10.96
CA ILE A 103 8.36 -6.65 10.13
C ILE A 103 7.13 -6.24 10.92
N ASP A 104 7.15 -6.31 12.25
CA ASP A 104 6.03 -5.96 13.14
C ASP A 104 5.81 -4.46 13.33
N THR A 105 6.70 -3.62 12.78
CA THR A 105 6.55 -2.16 12.73
C THR A 105 6.47 -1.64 11.31
N LEU A 106 5.79 -0.51 11.11
CA LEU A 106 5.68 0.17 9.82
C LEU A 106 7.05 0.49 9.22
N VAL A 107 7.91 1.13 10.00
CA VAL A 107 9.26 1.50 9.54
C VAL A 107 10.09 0.26 9.22
N GLY A 108 10.07 -0.74 10.10
CA GLY A 108 10.84 -1.96 9.91
C GLY A 108 10.37 -2.79 8.72
N ALA A 109 9.07 -2.88 8.47
CA ALA A 109 8.52 -3.55 7.31
C ALA A 109 8.83 -2.84 5.99
N ILE A 110 8.84 -1.49 5.96
CA ILE A 110 9.30 -0.72 4.80
C ILE A 110 10.77 -1.06 4.49
N ASN A 111 11.65 -0.93 5.50
CA ASN A 111 13.08 -1.23 5.36
C ASN A 111 13.34 -2.67 4.92
N TYR A 112 12.63 -3.63 5.52
CA TYR A 112 12.68 -5.04 5.16
C TYR A 112 12.29 -5.26 3.69
N SER A 113 11.17 -4.68 3.26
CA SER A 113 10.61 -4.92 1.93
C SER A 113 11.49 -4.35 0.83
N ILE A 114 12.02 -3.14 1.03
CA ILE A 114 13.00 -2.52 0.14
C ILE A 114 14.22 -3.42 -0.01
N LYS A 115 14.82 -3.84 1.13
CA LYS A 115 15.98 -4.73 1.14
C LYS A 115 15.72 -6.05 0.41
N LYS A 116 14.57 -6.69 0.64
CA LYS A 116 14.18 -7.93 -0.03
C LYS A 116 14.06 -7.76 -1.54
N ILE A 117 13.36 -6.73 -2.00
CA ILE A 117 13.19 -6.51 -3.44
C ILE A 117 14.53 -6.19 -4.10
N HIS A 118 15.27 -5.21 -3.59
CA HIS A 118 16.51 -4.75 -4.23
C HIS A 118 17.68 -5.73 -4.11
N SER A 119 17.71 -6.59 -3.08
CA SER A 119 18.73 -7.67 -3.01
C SER A 119 18.62 -8.67 -4.15
N LYS A 120 17.44 -8.83 -4.78
CA LYS A 120 17.23 -9.71 -5.93
C LYS A 120 17.10 -8.95 -7.25
N TYR A 121 16.39 -7.82 -7.24
CA TYR A 121 16.09 -7.01 -8.42
C TYR A 121 16.53 -5.55 -8.20
N PRO A 122 17.84 -5.27 -8.23
CA PRO A 122 18.40 -3.97 -7.87
C PRO A 122 18.05 -2.83 -8.84
N LYS A 123 17.51 -3.14 -10.02
CA LYS A 123 17.16 -2.17 -11.06
C LYS A 123 15.70 -1.69 -11.00
N ILE A 124 14.85 -2.33 -10.20
CA ILE A 124 13.44 -1.93 -10.07
C ILE A 124 13.38 -0.57 -9.39
N LYS A 125 12.75 0.40 -10.06
CA LYS A 125 12.43 1.71 -9.49
C LYS A 125 11.20 1.57 -8.61
N ILE A 126 11.43 1.55 -7.29
CA ILE A 126 10.33 1.53 -6.31
C ILE A 126 9.82 2.97 -6.15
N ILE A 127 8.50 3.12 -6.03
CA ILE A 127 7.84 4.38 -5.67
C ILE A 127 6.80 4.06 -4.61
N PHE A 128 6.88 4.70 -3.45
CA PHE A 128 5.80 4.63 -2.45
C PHE A 128 4.71 5.65 -2.77
N VAL A 129 3.49 5.35 -2.38
CA VAL A 129 2.34 6.26 -2.44
C VAL A 129 1.71 6.27 -1.05
N SER A 130 1.67 7.44 -0.40
CA SER A 130 1.09 7.56 0.93
C SER A 130 -0.44 7.45 0.89
N PRO A 131 -1.12 7.12 1.99
CA PRO A 131 -2.58 7.19 2.08
C PRO A 131 -3.13 8.56 1.65
N ILE A 132 -4.33 8.58 1.06
CA ILE A 132 -5.13 9.80 0.88
C ILE A 132 -5.78 10.23 2.22
N TRP A 133 -6.34 11.44 2.27
CA TRP A 133 -7.34 11.79 3.29
C TRP A 133 -8.51 10.79 3.24
N ARG A 134 -9.05 10.40 4.41
CA ARG A 134 -10.20 9.49 4.52
C ARG A 134 -10.99 9.70 5.82
N ALA A 135 -12.18 9.11 5.88
CA ALA A 135 -12.88 8.84 7.14
C ALA A 135 -12.03 7.91 8.03
N ARG A 136 -12.16 8.03 9.36
CA ARG A 136 -11.21 7.43 10.30
C ARG A 136 -11.21 5.90 10.28
N PHE A 137 -12.35 5.23 10.37
CA PHE A 137 -12.38 3.76 10.51
C PHE A 137 -13.28 3.08 9.50
N LEU A 138 -14.58 3.35 9.58
CA LEU A 138 -15.64 2.84 8.73
C LEU A 138 -16.67 3.95 8.56
N ASP A 139 -17.49 3.85 7.53
CA ASP A 139 -18.64 4.73 7.33
C ASP A 139 -19.53 4.78 8.59
N GLY A 140 -20.04 5.98 8.91
CA GLY A 140 -21.02 6.18 9.98
C GLY A 140 -20.52 6.49 11.41
N ASP A 141 -19.21 6.67 11.65
CA ASP A 141 -18.73 7.25 12.92
C ASP A 141 -18.59 8.78 12.90
N ASP A 142 -18.90 9.40 11.75
CA ASP A 142 -18.79 10.84 11.43
C ASP A 142 -17.42 11.46 11.80
N LYS A 143 -16.37 10.63 11.85
CA LYS A 143 -15.00 11.06 12.18
C LYS A 143 -14.09 10.96 11.00
N GLU A 144 -13.24 11.97 10.87
CA GLU A 144 -12.24 12.09 9.83
C GLU A 144 -10.81 11.99 10.37
N SER A 145 -9.87 11.62 9.49
CA SER A 145 -8.52 11.21 9.86
C SER A 145 -7.58 12.33 10.35
N ASP A 146 -7.87 13.60 10.06
CA ASP A 146 -7.08 14.75 10.49
C ASP A 146 -7.27 15.04 11.99
N THR A 147 -8.50 14.93 12.50
CA THR A 147 -8.84 15.29 13.88
C THR A 147 -9.14 14.09 14.78
N ASN A 148 -9.20 12.87 14.24
CA ASN A 148 -9.52 11.69 15.03
C ASN A 148 -8.43 10.61 14.90
N PRO A 149 -7.79 10.21 16.02
CA PRO A 149 -6.76 9.17 16.01
C PRO A 149 -7.37 7.77 16.03
N ASN A 150 -6.55 6.76 15.70
CA ASN A 150 -6.89 5.36 15.89
C ASN A 150 -7.02 4.99 17.39
N LYS A 151 -7.26 3.70 17.71
CA LYS A 151 -7.47 3.23 19.09
C LYS A 151 -6.23 3.37 19.98
N LYS A 152 -5.07 3.69 19.42
CA LYS A 152 -3.81 3.94 20.13
C LYS A 152 -3.48 5.42 20.27
N GLY A 153 -4.36 6.33 19.84
CA GLY A 153 -4.11 7.77 19.92
C GLY A 153 -3.19 8.30 18.82
N ILE A 154 -2.92 7.50 17.78
CA ILE A 154 -2.06 7.87 16.65
C ILE A 154 -2.93 8.32 15.48
N PHE A 155 -2.57 9.40 14.79
CA PHE A 155 -3.30 9.93 13.64
C PHE A 155 -2.81 9.32 12.33
N LEU A 156 -3.65 9.31 11.29
CA LEU A 156 -3.26 8.80 9.97
C LEU A 156 -2.06 9.56 9.41
N ILE A 157 -1.99 10.87 9.66
CA ILE A 157 -0.86 11.71 9.25
C ILE A 157 0.47 11.23 9.83
N ASN A 158 0.48 10.60 11.02
CA ASN A 158 1.71 10.03 11.58
C ASN A 158 2.21 8.81 10.80
N TYR A 159 1.30 7.98 10.27
CA TYR A 159 1.65 6.87 9.37
C TYR A 159 2.12 7.41 8.02
N VAL A 160 1.42 8.41 7.46
CA VAL A 160 1.79 9.10 6.21
C VAL A 160 3.22 9.65 6.30
N ASP A 161 3.52 10.40 7.37
CA ASP A 161 4.83 11.02 7.56
C ASP A 161 5.93 9.99 7.75
N SER A 162 5.61 8.88 8.41
CA SER A 162 6.55 7.78 8.61
C SER A 162 6.85 7.05 7.30
N ILE A 163 5.86 6.82 6.43
CA ILE A 163 6.06 6.24 5.10
C ILE A 163 6.95 7.14 4.25
N ILE A 164 6.65 8.44 4.21
CA ILE A 164 7.43 9.42 3.44
C ILE A 164 8.86 9.52 4.00
N LYS A 165 9.03 9.71 5.32
CA LYS A 165 10.36 9.80 5.94
C LYS A 165 11.19 8.55 5.67
N THR A 166 10.62 7.36 5.87
CA THR A 166 11.36 6.09 5.75
C THR A 166 11.74 5.79 4.31
N SER A 167 10.83 6.00 3.35
CA SER A 167 11.13 5.83 1.93
C SER A 167 12.25 6.78 1.47
N LEU A 168 12.19 8.06 1.83
CA LEU A 168 13.22 9.04 1.48
C LEU A 168 14.57 8.75 2.16
N SER A 169 14.57 8.26 3.41
CA SER A 169 15.80 7.77 4.06
C SER A 169 16.48 6.66 3.26
N ASN A 170 15.70 5.76 2.67
CA ASN A 170 16.17 4.71 1.75
C ASN A 170 16.40 5.19 0.31
N LYS A 171 16.34 6.49 0.03
CA LYS A 171 16.53 7.08 -1.31
C LYS A 171 15.48 6.60 -2.32
N ILE A 172 14.28 6.30 -1.84
CA ILE A 172 13.13 5.91 -2.64
C ILE A 172 12.09 7.04 -2.61
N PRO A 173 11.60 7.51 -3.77
CA PRO A 173 10.60 8.56 -3.82
C PRO A 173 9.25 8.10 -3.24
N CYS A 174 8.51 9.06 -2.68
CA CYS A 174 7.15 8.85 -2.21
C CYS A 174 6.22 9.96 -2.71
N ILE A 175 5.09 9.57 -3.28
CA ILE A 175 4.03 10.48 -3.73
C ILE A 175 3.13 10.76 -2.52
N ASP A 176 3.16 12.00 -2.03
CA ASP A 176 2.34 12.44 -0.90
C ASP A 176 0.88 12.69 -1.31
N MET A 177 0.08 11.62 -1.37
CA MET A 177 -1.33 11.71 -1.71
C MET A 177 -2.17 12.34 -0.62
N TYR A 178 -1.75 12.21 0.65
CA TYR A 178 -2.46 12.79 1.78
C TYR A 178 -2.59 14.30 1.61
N ARG A 179 -1.47 14.97 1.30
CA ARG A 179 -1.41 16.43 1.19
C ARG A 179 -1.73 16.95 -0.20
N THR A 180 -1.45 16.16 -1.25
CA THR A 180 -1.44 16.70 -2.62
C THR A 180 -2.47 16.10 -3.56
N SER A 181 -3.27 15.11 -3.12
CA SER A 181 -4.38 14.59 -3.94
C SER A 181 -5.51 15.61 -4.13
N GLY A 182 -5.64 16.57 -3.22
CA GLY A 182 -6.75 17.52 -3.20
C GLY A 182 -8.08 16.92 -2.70
N ILE A 183 -8.10 15.64 -2.30
CA ILE A 183 -9.22 15.03 -1.60
C ILE A 183 -9.15 15.47 -0.14
N ASN A 184 -10.27 15.95 0.41
CA ASN A 184 -10.36 16.47 1.77
C ASN A 184 -11.80 16.36 2.31
N LYS A 185 -11.99 16.68 3.59
CA LYS A 185 -13.28 16.61 4.28
C LYS A 185 -14.45 17.36 3.65
N TYR A 186 -14.19 18.31 2.75
CA TYR A 186 -15.25 19.08 2.10
C TYR A 186 -15.68 18.52 0.75
N ASN A 187 -14.82 17.74 0.07
CA ASN A 187 -15.09 17.24 -1.27
C ASN A 187 -15.06 15.71 -1.39
N TYR A 188 -14.79 15.00 -0.30
CA TYR A 188 -14.54 13.56 -0.34
C TYR A 188 -15.70 12.76 -0.91
N THR A 189 -16.95 13.19 -0.74
CA THR A 189 -18.14 12.49 -1.28
C THR A 189 -18.17 12.45 -2.81
N SER A 190 -17.42 13.33 -3.49
CA SER A 190 -17.25 13.28 -4.95
C SER A 190 -16.16 12.30 -5.40
N PHE A 191 -15.32 11.83 -4.49
CA PHE A 191 -14.15 11.00 -4.79
C PHE A 191 -14.16 9.66 -4.08
N LEU A 192 -14.85 9.52 -2.94
CA LEU A 192 -14.89 8.34 -2.09
C LEU A 192 -16.35 7.91 -1.87
N SER A 193 -16.66 6.63 -2.06
CA SER A 193 -18.02 6.09 -1.98
C SER A 193 -18.52 5.95 -0.53
N ASP A 194 -17.62 5.63 0.40
CA ASP A 194 -17.89 5.39 1.82
C ASP A 194 -16.94 6.16 2.74
N GLY A 195 -16.34 7.23 2.20
CA GLY A 195 -15.30 8.01 2.88
C GLY A 195 -13.92 7.34 2.93
N ILE A 196 -13.75 6.13 2.39
CA ILE A 196 -12.48 5.41 2.38
C ILE A 196 -12.10 4.98 0.96
N HIS A 197 -13.02 4.34 0.25
CA HIS A 197 -12.78 3.71 -1.03
C HIS A 197 -13.05 4.68 -2.19
N PRO A 198 -12.13 4.83 -3.15
CA PRO A 198 -12.34 5.68 -4.31
C PRO A 198 -13.53 5.26 -5.17
N THR A 199 -14.28 6.26 -5.64
CA THR A 199 -15.18 6.16 -6.80
C THR A 199 -14.36 6.18 -8.10
N GLU A 200 -14.98 5.95 -9.25
CA GLU A 200 -14.32 6.07 -10.56
C GLU A 200 -13.58 7.41 -10.74
N GLY A 201 -14.22 8.54 -10.39
CA GLY A 201 -13.57 9.85 -10.45
C GLY A 201 -12.43 10.03 -9.42
N GLY A 202 -12.52 9.34 -8.29
CA GLY A 202 -11.44 9.24 -7.31
C GLY A 202 -10.25 8.44 -7.84
N GLU A 203 -10.51 7.29 -8.47
CA GLU A 203 -9.50 6.45 -9.11
C GLU A 203 -8.77 7.19 -10.23
N GLU A 204 -9.49 7.94 -11.07
CA GLU A 204 -8.90 8.76 -12.13
C GLU A 204 -7.95 9.82 -11.55
N ARG A 205 -8.40 10.57 -10.54
CA ARG A 205 -7.55 11.57 -9.86
C ARG A 205 -6.31 10.94 -9.22
N ILE A 206 -6.46 9.79 -8.59
CA ILE A 206 -5.33 9.03 -8.02
C ILE A 206 -4.37 8.61 -9.13
N ALA A 207 -4.88 8.08 -10.24
CA ALA A 207 -4.07 7.65 -11.36
C ALA A 207 -3.26 8.80 -11.99
N ASP A 208 -3.85 9.99 -12.13
CA ASP A 208 -3.18 11.18 -12.65
C ASP A 208 -2.05 11.66 -11.74
N LYS A 209 -2.30 11.66 -10.43
CA LYS A 209 -1.29 12.00 -9.41
C LYS A 209 -0.13 11.02 -9.41
N ILE A 210 -0.43 9.71 -9.48
CA ILE A 210 0.61 8.67 -9.55
C ILE A 210 1.41 8.82 -10.84
N PHE A 211 0.75 9.01 -11.98
CA PHE A 211 1.42 9.21 -13.26
C PHE A 211 2.38 10.41 -13.24
N THR A 212 1.90 11.56 -12.76
CA THR A 212 2.72 12.77 -12.64
C THR A 212 3.91 12.53 -11.71
N GLY A 213 3.68 11.86 -10.57
CA GLY A 213 4.73 11.52 -9.63
C GLY A 213 5.79 10.59 -10.22
N ILE A 214 5.41 9.60 -11.05
CA ILE A 214 6.35 8.73 -11.75
C ILE A 214 7.28 9.56 -12.67
N ILE A 215 6.72 10.48 -13.46
CA ILE A 215 7.49 11.31 -14.39
C ILE A 215 8.44 12.28 -13.67
N CYS A 216 8.06 12.75 -12.48
CA CYS A 216 8.88 13.70 -11.72
C CYS A 216 9.91 13.06 -10.77
N SER A 217 9.85 11.75 -10.53
CA SER A 217 10.66 11.09 -9.48
C SER A 217 11.98 10.48 -9.95
N TYR A 218 12.12 10.19 -11.25
CA TYR A 218 13.30 9.57 -11.87
C TYR A 218 13.52 10.09 -13.28
#